data_AF-A0A3D5BZ96-F1
#
_entry.id   AF-A0A3D5BZ96-F1
#
_cell.length_a   1.000
_cell.length_b   1.000
_cell.length_c   1.000
_cell.angle_alpha   90.00
_cell.angle_beta   90.00
_cell.angle_gamma   90.00
#
_symmetry.space_group_name_H-M   'P 1'
#
loop_
_entity.id
_entity.type
_entity.pdbx_description
1 polymer ?
#
loop_
_entity_poly.entity_id
_entity_poly.type
_entity_poly.pdbx_seq_one_letter_code
_entity_poly.pdbx_strand_id
1 'polypeptide(L)' 'GSNDVYVVSGPDGEVLVPATSEVVQEFNPKTRQMTIYMLEGMR' A
#
# COMPACT_ATOMS: atom_id res chain seq x y z
N GLY A 1 -1.50 19.47 -5.98
CA GLY A 1 -1.98 18.53 -4.96
C GLY A 1 -1.18 17.27 -5.13
N SER A 2 -0.47 16.83 -4.10
CA SER A 2 0.35 15.62 -4.13
C SER A 2 -0.37 14.57 -3.30
N ASN A 3 -0.75 13.46 -3.90
CA ASN A 3 -1.19 12.29 -3.14
C ASN A 3 0.04 11.44 -2.85
N ASP A 4 0.19 11.05 -1.60
CA ASP A 4 1.27 10.14 -1.21
C ASP A 4 0.95 8.72 -1.68
N VAL A 5 1.98 8.05 -2.19
CA VAL A 5 1.91 6.65 -2.64
C VAL A 5 3.08 5.88 -2.02
N TYR A 6 2.81 4.67 -1.56
CA TYR A 6 3.86 3.71 -1.22
C TYR A 6 4.28 2.99 -2.50
N VAL A 7 5.58 2.81 -2.69
CA VAL A 7 6.13 1.93 -3.74
C VAL A 7 6.54 0.63 -3.06
N VAL A 8 5.89 -0.47 -3.44
CA VAL A 8 6.14 -1.80 -2.89
C VAL A 8 6.82 -2.65 -3.96
N SER A 9 8.06 -3.06 -3.73
CA SER A 9 8.75 -4.00 -4.62
C SER A 9 8.27 -5.44 -4.37
N GLY A 10 7.68 -6.06 -5.38
CA GLY A 10 7.25 -7.46 -5.38
C GLY A 10 7.98 -8.30 -6.43
N PRO A 11 7.69 -9.61 -6.49
CA PRO A 11 8.31 -10.52 -7.46
C PRO A 11 8.07 -10.13 -8.93
N ASP A 12 6.93 -9.51 -9.22
CA ASP A 12 6.49 -9.15 -10.58
C ASP A 12 6.77 -7.70 -10.96
N GLY A 13 7.47 -6.94 -10.08
CA GLY A 13 7.77 -5.53 -10.28
C GLY A 13 7.34 -4.66 -9.10
N GLU A 14 7.20 -3.36 -9.36
CA GLU A 14 6.75 -2.39 -8.35
C GLU A 14 5.24 -2.24 -8.38
N VAL A 15 4.62 -2.22 -7.20
CA VAL A 15 3.20 -1.93 -7.00
C VAL A 15 3.08 -0.57 -6.33
N LEU A 16 2.25 0.30 -6.89
CA LEU A 16 1.93 1.59 -6.30
C LEU A 16 0.68 1.45 -5.43
N VAL A 17 0.84 1.73 -4.14
CA VAL A 17 -0.23 1.62 -3.15
C VAL A 17 -0.60 3.02 -2.66
N PRO A 18 -1.81 3.53 -2.95
CA PRO A 18 -2.26 4.83 -2.47
C PRO A 18 -2.25 4.92 -0.94
N ALA A 19 -1.73 6.01 -0.39
CA ALA A 19 -1.75 6.27 1.05
C ALA A 19 -3.10 6.85 1.50
N THR A 20 -4.20 6.19 1.17
CA THR A 20 -5.56 6.59 1.56
C THR A 20 -6.10 5.69 2.68
N SER A 21 -7.06 6.18 3.47
CA SER A 21 -7.71 5.39 4.52
C SER A 21 -8.56 4.23 3.99
N GLU A 22 -8.91 4.24 2.70
CA GLU A 22 -9.62 3.15 2.04
C GLU A 22 -8.69 1.98 1.70
N VAL A 23 -7.42 2.28 1.40
CA VAL A 23 -6.41 1.28 1.02
C VAL A 23 -5.60 0.83 2.23
N VAL A 24 -5.15 1.74 3.08
CA VAL A 24 -4.31 1.43 4.25
C VAL A 24 -5.20 1.24 5.48
N GLN A 25 -5.37 -0.01 5.92
CA GLN A 25 -6.29 -0.34 7.01
C GLN A 25 -5.61 -0.36 8.39
N GLU A 26 -4.43 -0.96 8.48
CA GLU A 26 -3.71 -1.09 9.74
C GLU A 26 -2.21 -1.06 9.54
N PHE A 27 -1.48 -0.46 10.47
CA PHE A 27 -0.03 -0.54 10.55
C PHE A 27 0.41 -0.99 11.95
N ASN A 28 1.16 -2.09 12.01
CA ASN A 28 1.78 -2.55 13.23
C ASN A 28 3.26 -2.13 13.26
N PRO A 29 3.64 -1.13 14.08
CA PRO A 29 5.01 -0.62 14.12
C PRO A 29 6.00 -1.63 14.73
N LYS A 30 5.54 -2.60 15.53
CA LYS A 30 6.41 -3.60 16.15
C LYS A 30 6.82 -4.66 15.14
N THR A 31 5.89 -5.13 14.31
CA THR A 31 6.15 -6.13 13.26
C THR A 31 6.57 -5.49 11.94
N ARG A 32 6.40 -4.17 11.79
CA ARG A 32 6.61 -3.42 10.55
C ARG A 32 5.76 -3.95 9.39
N GLN A 33 4.54 -4.36 9.71
CA GLN A 33 3.58 -4.88 8.75
C GLN A 33 2.44 -3.89 8.57
N MET A 34 2.00 -3.76 7.32
CA MET A 34 0.84 -2.96 6.93
C MET A 34 -0.19 -3.87 6.29
N THR A 35 -1.41 -3.84 6.81
CA THR A 35 -2.55 -4.51 6.19
C THR A 35 -3.20 -3.52 5.23
N ILE A 36 -3.29 -3.91 3.96
CA ILE A 36 -3.92 -3.09 2.92
C ILE A 36 -5.12 -3.81 2.32
N TYR A 37 -6.10 -3.04 1.86
CA TYR A 37 -7.16 -3.51 1.01
C TYR A 37 -6.76 -3.37 -0.45
N MET A 38 -6.78 -4.48 -1.19
CA MET A 38 -6.45 -4.48 -2.60
C MET A 38 -7.67 -4.06 -3.43
N LEU A 39 -7.61 -2.86 -3.99
CA LEU A 39 -8.53 -2.36 -5.00
C LEU A 39 -8.34 -3.12 -6.31
N GLU A 40 -9.45 -3.27 -7.05
CA GLU A 40 -9.41 -3.83 -8.39
C GLU A 40 -8.50 -3.00 -9.30
N GLY A 41 -7.57 -3.66 -10.00
CA GLY A 41 -6.63 -3.01 -10.91
C GLY A 41 -5.31 -2.58 -10.28
N MET A 42 -5.11 -2.71 -8.96
CA MET A 42 -3.77 -2.63 -8.38
C MET A 42 -2.98 -3.88 -8.78
N ARG A 43 -1.94 -3.68 -9.59
CA ARG A 43 -1.01 -4.70 -10.07
C ARG A 43 0.41 -4.19 -9.99
#